data_AF-A0A0D2A3V8-F1
#
_entry.id   AF-A0A0D2A3V8-F1
#
_cell.length_a   1.000
_cell.length_b   1.000
_cell.length_c   1.000
_cell.angle_alpha   90.00
_cell.angle_beta   90.00
_cell.angle_gamma   90.00
#
_symmetry.space_group_name_H-M   'P 1'
#
loop_
_entity.id
_entity.type
_entity.pdbx_description
1 polymer ?
#
loop_
_entity_poly.entity_id
_entity_poly.type
_entity_poly.pdbx_seq_one_letter_code
_entity_poly.pdbx_strand_id
1 'polypeptide(L)'
;MARREKQAEAEAEQGNKAAREEPEPYPGADRAPQEQNDAVPETEPEDPAAGSAHAGQKRKDAPTTSSKSEPDTKAPRRGSRTSPRNADHPASPQQLLNFLLSPSALPYCFPADELENAQKPKESKSYSLTSPSSFTPFEHLLCAHMLSKPLSHTLGMRSIRTLLNEPFSLNTPEAIISAGEKGVWEALEAARTQHRQKTASYLFRTAELYRESETMFKLAEKANEGGSHGVIEHIKSSVPGLAVTGGEIFCRRIQCVDGWRDALWPFADSKAMDAMRTIGVSVDDAEQLRTVLGHETDWDKVGDMGLQERNSNKAQLVQEPGEAQVQLAFVVALERALGCVLEGKVAELQEAAAAA
;
A
#
# COMPACT_ATOMS: atom_id res chain seq x y z
N MET A 1 5.62 30.04 5.20
CA MET A 1 5.02 28.86 4.53
C MET A 1 5.64 28.71 3.15
N ALA A 2 4.92 28.93 2.04
CA ALA A 2 5.27 28.51 0.66
C ALA A 2 6.76 28.55 0.23
N ARG A 3 7.55 29.57 0.59
CA ARG A 3 8.97 29.64 0.21
C ARG A 3 9.85 28.61 0.94
N ARG A 4 9.53 28.24 2.19
CA ARG A 4 10.17 27.12 2.91
C ARG A 4 9.71 25.77 2.38
N GLU A 5 8.44 25.64 1.99
CA GLU A 5 7.90 24.39 1.43
C GLU A 5 8.56 24.06 0.08
N LYS A 6 8.72 25.04 -0.81
CA LYS A 6 9.48 24.85 -2.06
C LYS A 6 10.98 24.58 -1.85
N GLN A 7 11.57 25.08 -0.76
CA GLN A 7 12.97 24.82 -0.43
C GLN A 7 13.14 23.38 0.09
N ALA A 8 12.34 22.96 1.07
CA ALA A 8 12.36 21.59 1.60
C ALA A 8 12.01 20.56 0.51
N GLU A 9 11.11 20.88 -0.42
CA GLU A 9 10.81 20.02 -1.57
C GLU A 9 12.00 19.85 -2.52
N ALA A 10 12.75 20.92 -2.80
CA ALA A 10 13.95 20.88 -3.64
C ALA A 10 15.12 20.15 -2.97
N GLU A 11 15.35 20.39 -1.67
CA GLU A 11 16.38 19.73 -0.87
C GLU A 11 16.09 18.21 -0.74
N ALA A 12 14.83 17.83 -0.52
CA ALA A 12 14.41 16.42 -0.53
C ALA A 12 14.53 15.77 -1.91
N GLU A 13 14.32 16.52 -3.02
CA GLU A 13 14.52 16.00 -4.37
C GLU A 13 16.01 15.83 -4.72
N GLN A 14 16.91 16.67 -4.21
CA GLN A 14 18.36 16.47 -4.35
C GLN A 14 18.85 15.26 -3.57
N GLY A 15 18.47 15.10 -2.29
CA GLY A 15 18.84 13.93 -1.49
C GLY A 15 18.36 12.60 -2.11
N ASN A 16 17.18 12.61 -2.75
CA ASN A 16 16.62 11.45 -3.44
C ASN A 16 17.24 11.20 -4.85
N LYS A 17 18.12 12.07 -5.35
CA LYS A 17 18.96 11.79 -6.54
C LYS A 17 20.28 11.14 -6.13
N ALA A 18 20.90 11.58 -5.04
CA ALA A 18 22.11 10.96 -4.49
C ALA A 18 21.85 9.51 -4.03
N ALA A 19 20.73 9.26 -3.35
CA ALA A 19 20.31 7.90 -2.94
C ALA A 19 19.81 7.01 -4.10
N ARG A 20 20.22 7.29 -5.34
CA ARG A 20 19.85 6.54 -6.55
C ARG A 20 21.06 5.96 -7.30
N GLU A 21 22.27 6.20 -6.81
CA GLU A 21 23.43 5.39 -7.15
C GLU A 21 23.28 4.04 -6.43
N GLU A 22 23.29 2.94 -7.20
CA GLU A 22 23.27 1.60 -6.61
C GLU A 22 24.63 1.36 -5.91
N PRO A 23 24.65 0.82 -4.67
CA PRO A 23 25.91 0.47 -4.02
C PRO A 23 26.59 -0.62 -4.84
N GLU A 24 27.87 -0.42 -5.19
CA GLU A 24 28.61 -1.39 -6.00
C GLU A 24 28.59 -2.81 -5.38
N PRO A 25 28.54 -3.86 -6.22
CA PRO A 25 28.46 -5.23 -5.73
C PRO A 25 29.71 -5.62 -4.95
N TYR A 26 29.56 -5.85 -3.64
CA TYR A 26 30.61 -6.25 -2.71
C TYR A 26 31.50 -7.38 -3.28
N PRO A 27 32.81 -7.14 -3.50
CA PRO A 27 33.70 -8.17 -4.00
C PRO A 27 34.14 -9.14 -2.90
N GLY A 28 33.69 -10.40 -3.00
CA GLY A 28 34.40 -11.58 -2.54
C GLY A 28 34.77 -11.67 -1.05
N ALA A 29 33.84 -12.16 -0.22
CA ALA A 29 34.17 -12.63 1.13
C ALA A 29 34.86 -14.02 1.10
N ASP A 30 36.14 -14.08 0.70
CA ASP A 30 36.98 -15.26 0.98
C ASP A 30 38.50 -15.01 0.79
N ARG A 31 39.24 -14.71 1.89
CA ARG A 31 40.53 -15.36 2.26
C ARG A 31 41.25 -14.75 3.48
N ALA A 32 42.09 -15.59 4.09
CA ALA A 32 43.03 -15.26 5.16
C ALA A 32 44.29 -14.51 4.63
N PRO A 33 45.11 -13.88 5.51
CA PRO A 33 45.96 -12.75 5.12
C PRO A 33 47.38 -13.11 4.66
N GLN A 34 48.01 -12.20 3.89
CA GLN A 34 49.47 -12.13 3.83
C GLN A 34 50.01 -10.72 3.52
N GLU A 35 50.84 -10.22 4.45
CA GLU A 35 52.02 -9.34 4.28
C GLU A 35 51.93 -7.93 3.67
N GLN A 36 53.01 -7.16 3.91
CA GLN A 36 53.11 -5.71 3.81
C GLN A 36 53.84 -5.26 2.52
N ASN A 37 53.58 -4.01 2.11
CA ASN A 37 54.64 -3.10 1.63
C ASN A 37 54.16 -1.63 1.65
N ASP A 38 55.11 -0.70 1.68
CA ASP A 38 54.88 0.74 1.94
C ASP A 38 54.72 1.62 0.69
N ALA A 39 54.35 2.89 0.94
CA ALA A 39 54.96 4.12 0.37
C ALA A 39 54.18 5.04 -0.62
N VAL A 40 53.40 5.98 -0.03
CA VAL A 40 53.26 7.43 -0.38
C VAL A 40 52.63 7.85 -1.77
N PRO A 41 52.30 9.15 -2.06
CA PRO A 41 51.00 9.51 -2.68
C PRO A 41 51.09 10.48 -3.90
N GLU A 42 50.23 11.52 -3.96
CA GLU A 42 50.05 12.61 -4.95
C GLU A 42 49.04 12.32 -6.10
N THR A 43 48.21 13.26 -6.62
CA THR A 43 47.71 14.60 -6.18
C THR A 43 46.44 14.95 -6.99
N GLU A 44 45.63 15.94 -6.54
CA GLU A 44 44.64 16.64 -7.40
C GLU A 44 45.33 17.61 -8.40
N PRO A 45 44.63 18.14 -9.41
CA PRO A 45 44.12 19.52 -9.25
C PRO A 45 42.75 19.81 -9.91
N GLU A 46 42.31 21.07 -9.75
CA GLU A 46 40.94 21.59 -9.97
C GLU A 46 40.53 21.93 -11.43
N ASP A 47 39.23 22.24 -11.55
CA ASP A 47 38.49 23.07 -12.53
C ASP A 47 39.31 24.24 -13.18
N PRO A 48 38.92 24.76 -14.38
CA PRO A 48 37.82 25.75 -14.38
C PRO A 48 36.94 25.88 -15.65
N ALA A 49 35.62 25.90 -15.41
CA ALA A 49 34.66 26.98 -15.76
C ALA A 49 34.34 27.39 -17.23
N ALA A 50 33.03 27.40 -17.51
CA ALA A 50 32.23 28.40 -18.24
C ALA A 50 32.48 28.71 -19.74
N GLY A 51 31.42 28.60 -20.57
CA GLY A 51 31.42 29.05 -21.97
C GLY A 51 30.03 29.13 -22.64
N SER A 52 29.60 30.35 -22.97
CA SER A 52 28.30 30.75 -23.54
C SER A 52 27.69 29.88 -24.67
N ALA A 53 26.35 29.83 -24.66
CA ALA A 53 25.49 29.30 -25.72
C ALA A 53 25.69 29.93 -27.12
N HIS A 54 25.26 29.19 -28.16
CA HIS A 54 24.59 29.77 -29.34
C HIS A 54 23.61 28.77 -29.98
N ALA A 55 22.51 29.27 -30.54
CA ALA A 55 21.51 28.49 -31.29
C ALA A 55 21.67 28.66 -32.81
N GLY A 56 21.44 27.61 -33.60
CA GLY A 56 21.70 27.65 -35.05
C GLY A 56 20.97 26.61 -35.91
N GLN A 57 19.86 27.05 -36.53
CA GLN A 57 19.41 26.70 -37.89
C GLN A 57 19.26 25.22 -38.34
N LYS A 58 17.99 24.83 -38.41
CA LYS A 58 17.37 23.88 -39.37
C LYS A 58 18.11 23.72 -40.71
N ARG A 59 18.18 22.49 -41.22
CA ARG A 59 18.09 22.22 -42.67
C ARG A 59 17.15 21.05 -43.00
N LYS A 60 16.32 21.31 -44.01
CA LYS A 60 15.59 20.37 -44.89
C LYS A 60 16.62 19.75 -45.88
N ASP A 61 16.38 18.69 -46.66
CA ASP A 61 15.15 18.10 -47.23
C ASP A 61 15.33 16.58 -47.47
N ALA A 62 14.27 15.90 -47.92
CA ALA A 62 14.25 14.55 -48.52
C ALA A 62 13.67 14.66 -49.97
N PRO A 63 13.60 13.62 -50.85
CA PRO A 63 13.83 12.16 -50.70
C PRO A 63 15.03 11.69 -51.59
N THR A 64 15.23 10.48 -52.13
CA THR A 64 14.47 9.21 -52.38
C THR A 64 15.54 8.05 -52.48
N THR A 65 15.31 6.74 -52.67
CA THR A 65 14.21 5.94 -53.27
C THR A 65 14.16 4.50 -52.67
N SER A 66 13.21 3.70 -53.17
CA SER A 66 12.95 2.27 -52.93
C SER A 66 14.09 1.25 -53.12
N SER A 67 14.09 0.20 -52.30
CA SER A 67 14.35 -1.20 -52.70
C SER A 67 13.68 -2.19 -51.72
N LYS A 68 13.41 -3.43 -52.17
CA LYS A 68 12.67 -4.47 -51.41
C LYS A 68 13.60 -5.58 -50.91
N SER A 69 13.28 -6.16 -49.77
CA SER A 69 13.58 -7.56 -49.41
C SER A 69 12.60 -8.05 -48.32
N GLU A 70 12.45 -9.37 -48.19
CA GLU A 70 11.32 -10.04 -47.51
C GLU A 70 11.69 -10.60 -46.12
N PRO A 71 10.71 -10.85 -45.22
CA PRO A 71 10.97 -11.28 -43.84
C PRO A 71 11.25 -12.80 -43.71
N ASP A 72 12.34 -13.17 -43.06
CA ASP A 72 12.72 -14.57 -42.79
C ASP A 72 11.96 -15.14 -41.56
N THR A 73 11.09 -16.13 -41.77
CA THR A 73 10.19 -16.69 -40.75
C THR A 73 10.79 -17.90 -40.04
N LYS A 74 11.25 -17.72 -38.80
CA LYS A 74 11.72 -18.83 -37.92
C LYS A 74 11.10 -18.80 -36.53
N ALA A 75 10.24 -19.78 -36.26
CA ALA A 75 9.65 -20.03 -34.95
C ALA A 75 10.13 -21.37 -34.36
N PRO A 76 10.75 -21.33 -33.17
CA PRO A 76 10.71 -22.41 -32.18
C PRO A 76 10.18 -21.89 -30.82
N ARG A 77 9.60 -22.70 -29.92
CA ARG A 77 9.30 -24.14 -29.92
C ARG A 77 8.12 -24.39 -28.95
N ARG A 78 7.21 -25.33 -29.24
CA ARG A 78 6.30 -25.87 -28.22
C ARG A 78 7.13 -26.59 -27.14
N GLY A 79 6.82 -26.39 -25.85
CA GLY A 79 7.74 -26.83 -24.79
C GLY A 79 7.23 -26.93 -23.35
N SER A 80 5.93 -27.01 -23.07
CA SER A 80 5.47 -27.50 -21.75
C SER A 80 4.19 -28.34 -21.86
N ARG A 81 4.06 -29.31 -20.95
CA ARG A 81 2.93 -30.23 -20.80
C ARG A 81 2.40 -30.11 -19.37
N THR A 82 1.37 -29.28 -19.18
CA THR A 82 0.46 -29.38 -18.03
C THR A 82 -0.87 -29.93 -18.53
N SER A 83 -1.45 -30.87 -17.79
CA SER A 83 -2.67 -31.57 -18.20
C SER A 83 -3.91 -30.74 -17.87
N PRO A 84 -4.88 -30.57 -18.79
CA PRO A 84 -6.18 -30.03 -18.43
C PRO A 84 -6.92 -31.06 -17.58
N ARG A 85 -7.19 -30.73 -16.31
CA ARG A 85 -8.12 -31.43 -15.44
C ARG A 85 -8.90 -30.38 -14.65
N ASN A 86 -10.23 -30.44 -14.78
CA ASN A 86 -11.19 -29.75 -13.91
C ASN A 86 -11.16 -28.20 -13.96
N ALA A 87 -11.15 -27.60 -15.15
CA ALA A 87 -11.25 -26.14 -15.35
C ALA A 87 -12.60 -25.67 -15.92
N ASP A 88 -13.63 -26.53 -15.89
CA ASP A 88 -14.88 -26.33 -16.65
C ASP A 88 -15.91 -25.41 -15.94
N HIS A 89 -15.69 -25.06 -14.67
CA HIS A 89 -16.54 -24.15 -13.89
C HIS A 89 -15.67 -23.11 -13.16
N PRO A 90 -15.77 -21.81 -13.47
CA PRO A 90 -15.16 -20.77 -12.65
C PRO A 90 -15.91 -20.66 -11.31
N ALA A 91 -15.20 -20.22 -10.27
CA ALA A 91 -15.80 -19.97 -8.95
C ALA A 91 -17.01 -19.02 -9.06
N SER A 92 -18.11 -19.35 -8.39
CA SER A 92 -19.26 -18.43 -8.31
C SER A 92 -18.90 -17.18 -7.49
N PRO A 93 -19.61 -16.05 -7.66
CA PRO A 93 -19.44 -14.88 -6.78
C PRO A 93 -19.60 -15.24 -5.29
N GLN A 94 -20.48 -16.20 -4.99
CA GLN A 94 -20.66 -16.76 -3.65
C GLN A 94 -19.39 -17.47 -3.15
N GLN A 95 -18.80 -18.37 -3.94
CA GLN A 95 -17.55 -19.05 -3.59
C GLN A 95 -16.40 -18.04 -3.42
N LEU A 96 -16.28 -17.08 -4.36
CA LEU A 96 -15.26 -16.04 -4.32
C LEU A 96 -15.34 -15.22 -3.03
N LEU A 97 -16.52 -14.73 -2.64
CA LEU A 97 -16.68 -13.93 -1.42
C LEU A 97 -16.39 -14.73 -0.15
N ASN A 98 -16.91 -15.96 -0.05
CA ASN A 98 -16.67 -16.82 1.12
C ASN A 98 -15.19 -17.22 1.24
N PHE A 99 -14.52 -17.54 0.12
CA PHE A 99 -13.09 -17.81 0.12
C PHE A 99 -12.28 -16.56 0.49
N LEU A 100 -12.56 -15.40 -0.13
CA LEU A 100 -11.89 -14.12 0.09
C LEU A 100 -11.96 -13.66 1.55
N LEU A 101 -13.09 -13.88 2.22
CA LEU A 101 -13.26 -13.58 3.65
C LEU A 101 -12.59 -14.60 4.57
N SER A 102 -12.42 -15.85 4.14
CA SER A 102 -11.75 -16.89 4.94
C SER A 102 -10.25 -16.61 5.15
N PRO A 103 -9.60 -17.25 6.16
CA PRO A 103 -8.16 -17.17 6.34
C PRO A 103 -7.36 -17.77 5.17
N SER A 104 -7.99 -18.65 4.37
CA SER A 104 -7.36 -19.33 3.23
C SER A 104 -6.99 -18.38 2.09
N ALA A 105 -7.65 -17.22 1.97
CA ALA A 105 -7.30 -16.21 0.97
C ALA A 105 -6.03 -15.40 1.32
N LEU A 106 -5.56 -15.41 2.58
CA LEU A 106 -4.45 -14.56 3.02
C LEU A 106 -3.17 -14.68 2.16
N PRO A 107 -2.69 -15.87 1.75
CA PRO A 107 -1.51 -16.02 0.89
C PRO A 107 -1.66 -15.45 -0.53
N TYR A 108 -2.90 -15.31 -0.99
CA TYR A 108 -3.27 -14.74 -2.30
C TYR A 108 -3.37 -13.22 -2.20
N CYS A 109 -3.91 -12.72 -1.09
CA CYS A 109 -4.18 -11.30 -0.88
C CYS A 109 -2.95 -10.50 -0.40
N PHE A 110 -1.96 -11.13 0.25
CA PHE A 110 -0.90 -10.40 0.94
C PHE A 110 0.52 -10.96 0.70
N PRO A 111 1.57 -10.13 0.90
CA PRO A 111 2.96 -10.56 0.82
C PRO A 111 3.30 -11.61 1.88
N ALA A 112 4.13 -12.59 1.53
CA ALA A 112 4.53 -13.66 2.45
C ALA A 112 5.19 -13.13 3.73
N ASP A 113 6.02 -12.08 3.64
CA ASP A 113 6.69 -11.50 4.82
C ASP A 113 5.71 -10.80 5.77
N GLU A 114 4.59 -10.26 5.29
CA GLU A 114 3.55 -9.70 6.14
C GLU A 114 2.87 -10.82 6.96
N LEU A 115 2.56 -11.95 6.31
CA LEU A 115 1.95 -13.11 6.95
C LEU A 115 2.90 -13.80 7.95
N GLU A 116 4.18 -13.94 7.62
CA GLU A 116 5.21 -14.46 8.54
C GLU A 116 5.42 -13.58 9.76
N ASN A 117 5.33 -12.25 9.60
CA ASN A 117 5.48 -11.34 10.74
C ASN A 117 4.20 -11.23 11.57
N ALA A 118 3.01 -11.33 10.99
CA ALA A 118 1.75 -11.28 11.73
C ALA A 118 1.45 -12.54 12.57
N GLN A 119 2.26 -13.60 12.44
CA GLN A 119 2.29 -14.77 13.33
C GLN A 119 3.13 -14.59 14.61
N LYS A 120 3.80 -13.44 14.78
CA LYS A 120 4.66 -13.11 15.94
C LYS A 120 3.82 -12.59 17.12
N PRO A 121 4.41 -12.24 18.30
CA PRO A 121 3.64 -12.01 19.53
C PRO A 121 2.49 -10.99 19.45
N LYS A 122 1.49 -11.20 20.33
CA LYS A 122 0.10 -10.73 20.28
C LYS A 122 -0.17 -9.21 20.18
N GLU A 123 0.85 -8.37 20.16
CA GLU A 123 0.71 -6.90 20.24
C GLU A 123 1.19 -6.19 18.96
N SER A 124 1.77 -6.91 17.99
CA SER A 124 2.22 -6.29 16.73
C SER A 124 1.07 -6.05 15.75
N LYS A 125 0.80 -4.78 15.43
CA LYS A 125 -0.20 -4.38 14.44
C LYS A 125 0.27 -4.66 13.01
N SER A 126 -0.58 -5.34 12.24
CA SER A 126 -0.44 -5.65 10.82
C SER A 126 -1.57 -5.00 10.05
N TYR A 127 -1.29 -4.33 8.92
CA TYR A 127 -2.36 -3.76 8.08
C TYR A 127 -3.30 -4.85 7.58
N SER A 128 -2.74 -6.03 7.27
CA SER A 128 -3.45 -7.18 6.71
C SER A 128 -4.27 -7.97 7.73
N LEU A 129 -3.73 -8.21 8.94
CA LEU A 129 -4.35 -9.10 9.92
C LEU A 129 -4.90 -8.42 11.19
N THR A 130 -4.53 -7.17 11.50
CA THR A 130 -5.22 -6.41 12.57
C THR A 130 -6.52 -5.84 12.02
N SER A 131 -7.60 -5.94 12.80
CA SER A 131 -8.94 -5.49 12.37
C SER A 131 -8.94 -3.99 12.05
N PRO A 132 -9.54 -3.55 10.92
CA PRO A 132 -9.75 -2.12 10.63
C PRO A 132 -10.39 -1.32 11.76
N SER A 133 -11.28 -1.92 12.56
CA SER A 133 -11.91 -1.28 13.74
C SER A 133 -10.93 -0.86 14.85
N SER A 134 -9.70 -1.40 14.83
CA SER A 134 -8.78 -1.41 15.98
C SER A 134 -7.48 -0.63 15.71
N PHE A 135 -7.43 0.01 14.53
CA PHE A 135 -6.55 1.13 14.27
C PHE A 135 -7.25 2.40 14.77
N THR A 136 -6.50 3.28 15.43
CA THR A 136 -6.98 4.64 15.66
C THR A 136 -7.13 5.38 14.33
N PRO A 137 -7.96 6.44 14.27
CA PRO A 137 -8.03 7.30 13.09
C PRO A 137 -6.67 7.87 12.65
N PHE A 138 -5.74 8.10 13.57
CA PHE A 138 -4.39 8.56 13.22
C PHE A 138 -3.57 7.46 12.53
N GLU A 139 -3.61 6.22 13.04
CA GLU A 139 -2.92 5.09 12.39
C GLU A 139 -3.47 4.80 10.99
N HIS A 140 -4.77 5.01 10.74
CA HIS A 140 -5.32 4.95 9.37
C HIS A 140 -4.73 6.01 8.44
N LEU A 141 -4.48 7.25 8.90
CA LEU A 141 -3.77 8.27 8.11
C LEU A 141 -2.33 7.84 7.82
N LEU A 142 -1.61 7.27 8.81
CA LEU A 142 -0.25 6.74 8.60
C LEU A 142 -0.24 5.63 7.53
N CYS A 143 -1.25 4.74 7.54
CA CYS A 143 -1.41 3.72 6.52
C CYS A 143 -1.71 4.32 5.14
N ALA A 144 -2.58 5.33 5.06
CA ALA A 144 -2.88 6.05 3.82
C ALA A 144 -1.61 6.70 3.23
N HIS A 145 -0.74 7.31 4.06
CA HIS A 145 0.54 7.85 3.61
C HIS A 145 1.46 6.80 2.97
N MET A 146 1.47 5.55 3.44
CA MET A 146 2.30 4.50 2.84
C MET A 146 1.71 3.99 1.53
N LEU A 147 0.38 3.81 1.47
CA LEU A 147 -0.31 3.13 0.37
C LEU A 147 -0.79 4.07 -0.75
N SER A 148 -0.85 5.38 -0.53
CA SER A 148 -1.12 6.37 -1.59
C SER A 148 0.10 6.70 -2.45
N LYS A 149 1.26 6.10 -2.17
CA LYS A 149 2.52 6.30 -2.90
C LYS A 149 2.69 5.22 -3.98
N PRO A 150 3.46 5.49 -5.06
CA PRO A 150 3.80 4.49 -6.08
C PRO A 150 4.89 3.52 -5.57
N LEU A 151 4.60 2.79 -4.48
CA LEU A 151 5.44 1.73 -3.92
C LEU A 151 4.91 0.36 -4.34
N SER A 152 5.74 -0.68 -4.26
CA SER A 152 5.23 -2.06 -4.33
C SER A 152 4.41 -2.39 -3.07
N HIS A 153 3.45 -3.28 -3.22
CA HIS A 153 2.55 -3.70 -2.14
C HIS A 153 3.31 -4.24 -0.91
N THR A 154 4.29 -5.11 -1.14
CA THR A 154 5.28 -5.58 -0.16
C THR A 154 5.96 -4.45 0.61
N LEU A 155 6.36 -3.39 -0.10
CA LEU A 155 7.06 -2.26 0.51
C LEU A 155 6.11 -1.37 1.32
N GLY A 156 4.87 -1.19 0.85
CA GLY A 156 3.81 -0.50 1.60
C GLY A 156 3.52 -1.20 2.93
N MET A 157 3.21 -2.49 2.90
CA MET A 157 2.90 -3.27 4.11
C MET A 157 4.08 -3.30 5.09
N ARG A 158 5.30 -3.57 4.61
CA ARG A 158 6.50 -3.51 5.45
C ARG A 158 6.71 -2.13 6.07
N SER A 159 6.45 -1.04 5.33
CA SER A 159 6.60 0.32 5.88
C SER A 159 5.60 0.61 6.99
N ILE A 160 4.33 0.22 6.83
CA ILE A 160 3.32 0.32 7.90
C ILE A 160 3.75 -0.50 9.12
N ARG A 161 4.13 -1.76 8.90
CA ARG A 161 4.54 -2.71 9.95
C ARG A 161 5.77 -2.22 10.71
N THR A 162 6.74 -1.58 10.06
CA THR A 162 7.93 -1.02 10.73
C THR A 162 7.62 0.29 11.46
N LEU A 163 6.70 1.12 10.96
CA LEU A 163 6.31 2.37 11.66
C LEU A 163 5.53 2.09 12.94
N LEU A 164 4.48 1.26 12.89
CA LEU A 164 3.49 1.16 13.97
C LEU A 164 3.93 0.32 15.18
N ASN A 165 5.08 -0.36 15.11
CA ASN A 165 5.50 -1.39 16.07
C ASN A 165 6.93 -1.17 16.59
N GLU A 166 7.27 -1.85 17.67
CA GLU A 166 8.63 -1.92 18.21
C GLU A 166 9.67 -2.30 17.14
N PRO A 167 10.85 -1.64 17.11
CA PRO A 167 11.38 -0.72 18.12
C PRO A 167 11.01 0.76 17.90
N PHE A 168 10.11 1.07 16.96
CA PHE A 168 9.81 2.45 16.56
C PHE A 168 8.50 2.98 17.16
N SER A 169 7.43 2.16 17.16
CA SER A 169 6.13 2.43 17.80
C SER A 169 5.57 3.82 17.50
N LEU A 170 5.73 4.28 16.26
CA LEU A 170 5.33 5.59 15.73
C LEU A 170 3.83 5.59 15.36
N ASN A 171 2.99 5.13 16.30
CA ASN A 171 1.55 4.92 16.11
C ASN A 171 0.67 6.04 16.70
N THR A 172 1.25 7.02 17.40
CA THR A 172 0.58 8.24 17.87
C THR A 172 1.27 9.52 17.37
N PRO A 173 0.57 10.67 17.36
CA PRO A 173 1.19 11.96 17.09
C PRO A 173 2.36 12.25 18.04
N GLU A 174 2.19 11.94 19.33
CA GLU A 174 3.18 12.16 20.39
C GLU A 174 4.45 11.34 20.16
N ALA A 175 4.32 10.07 19.76
CA ALA A 175 5.46 9.21 19.45
C ALA A 175 6.28 9.76 18.27
N ILE A 176 5.60 10.18 17.19
CA ILE A 176 6.25 10.79 16.01
C ILE A 176 6.92 12.12 16.36
N ILE A 177 6.26 12.98 17.14
CA ILE A 177 6.84 14.27 17.56
C ILE A 177 8.06 14.06 18.46
N SER A 178 7.99 13.09 19.39
CA SER A 178 9.09 12.74 20.30
C SER A 178 10.30 12.12 19.56
N ALA A 179 10.06 11.31 18.53
CA ALA A 179 11.10 10.74 17.68
C ALA A 179 11.73 11.76 16.70
N GLY A 180 10.98 12.82 16.35
CA GLY A 180 11.38 13.82 15.38
C GLY A 180 11.41 13.30 13.94
N GLU A 181 11.55 14.20 12.95
CA GLU A 181 11.69 13.80 11.53
C GLU A 181 12.84 12.78 11.33
N LYS A 182 13.91 12.86 12.13
CA LYS A 182 15.03 11.90 12.10
C LYS A 182 14.62 10.50 12.54
N GLY A 183 13.90 10.32 13.66
CA GLY A 183 13.46 9.00 14.11
C GLY A 183 12.45 8.36 13.14
N VAL A 184 11.59 9.18 12.51
CA VAL A 184 10.70 8.71 11.44
C VAL A 184 11.50 8.30 10.19
N TRP A 185 12.54 9.04 9.83
CA TRP A 185 13.45 8.68 8.73
C TRP A 185 14.19 7.37 9.01
N GLU A 186 14.62 7.13 10.26
CA GLU A 186 15.28 5.89 10.70
C GLU A 186 14.34 4.68 10.61
N ALA A 187 13.06 4.84 10.98
CA ALA A 187 12.04 3.82 10.78
C ALA A 187 11.80 3.50 9.28
N LEU A 188 11.75 4.54 8.44
CA LEU A 188 11.59 4.40 6.99
C LEU A 188 12.85 3.83 6.30
N GLU A 189 14.04 4.01 6.88
CA GLU A 189 15.28 3.37 6.44
C GLU A 189 15.33 1.88 6.85
N ALA A 190 14.92 1.54 8.07
CA ALA A 190 14.76 0.15 8.50
C ALA A 190 13.73 -0.61 7.63
N ALA A 191 12.64 0.07 7.24
CA ALA A 191 11.66 -0.43 6.27
C ALA A 191 12.19 -0.49 4.83
N ARG A 192 13.31 0.17 4.53
CA ARG A 192 13.86 0.43 3.19
C ARG A 192 12.84 1.08 2.23
N THR A 193 12.00 1.97 2.75
CA THR A 193 10.99 2.71 1.97
C THR A 193 11.67 3.59 0.92
N GLN A 194 10.97 3.93 -0.16
CA GLN A 194 11.45 4.93 -1.12
C GLN A 194 11.03 6.35 -0.68
N HIS A 195 11.73 7.38 -1.12
CA HIS A 195 11.43 8.79 -0.77
C HIS A 195 11.41 9.07 0.74
N ARG A 196 12.34 8.47 1.49
CA ARG A 196 12.37 8.46 2.98
C ARG A 196 12.32 9.86 3.58
N GLN A 197 13.17 10.79 3.14
CA GLN A 197 13.17 12.18 3.66
C GLN A 197 11.83 12.88 3.47
N LYS A 198 11.33 12.93 2.23
CA LYS A 198 10.05 13.58 1.90
C LYS A 198 8.88 12.92 2.64
N THR A 199 8.97 11.62 2.89
CA THR A 199 7.95 10.87 3.64
C THR A 199 8.05 11.12 5.14
N ALA A 200 9.24 11.16 5.72
CA ALA A 200 9.46 11.48 7.13
C ALA A 200 8.95 12.88 7.48
N SER A 201 9.27 13.88 6.66
CA SER A 201 8.80 15.25 6.86
C SER A 201 7.28 15.39 6.76
N TYR A 202 6.65 14.65 5.83
CA TYR A 202 5.18 14.59 5.73
C TYR A 202 4.51 13.90 6.93
N LEU A 203 5.05 12.77 7.41
CA LEU A 203 4.53 12.10 8.60
C LEU A 203 4.72 12.95 9.87
N PHE A 204 5.89 13.55 10.04
CA PHE A 204 6.20 14.44 11.17
C PHE A 204 5.28 15.66 11.21
N ARG A 205 5.12 16.37 10.09
CA ARG A 205 4.20 17.53 10.01
C ARG A 205 2.72 17.13 10.13
N THR A 206 2.36 15.89 9.76
CA THR A 206 1.02 15.35 10.02
C THR A 206 0.81 15.08 11.50
N ALA A 207 1.80 14.56 12.21
CA ALA A 207 1.75 14.44 13.67
C ALA A 207 1.65 15.81 14.36
N GLU A 208 2.42 16.81 13.94
CA GLU A 208 2.30 18.19 14.46
C GLU A 208 0.87 18.74 14.31
N LEU A 209 0.20 18.46 13.18
CA LEU A 209 -1.16 18.91 12.87
C LEU A 209 -2.25 18.15 13.67
N TYR A 210 -2.04 16.86 13.97
CA TYR A 210 -3.02 15.99 14.62
C TYR A 210 -2.73 15.68 16.10
N ARG A 211 -1.69 16.30 16.69
CA ARG A 211 -1.40 16.30 18.13
C ARG A 211 -2.60 16.77 18.98
N GLU A 212 -3.38 17.71 18.47
CA GLU A 212 -4.59 18.17 19.12
C GLU A 212 -5.78 17.36 18.61
N SER A 213 -6.49 16.68 19.52
CA SER A 213 -7.62 15.80 19.18
C SER A 213 -8.75 16.53 18.46
N GLU A 214 -8.84 17.86 18.62
CA GLU A 214 -9.76 18.74 17.88
C GLU A 214 -9.54 18.66 16.35
N THR A 215 -8.32 18.41 15.86
CA THR A 215 -8.07 18.24 14.41
C THR A 215 -8.69 16.93 13.89
N MET A 216 -8.62 15.85 14.66
CA MET A 216 -9.26 14.59 14.29
C MET A 216 -10.80 14.67 14.39
N PHE A 217 -11.30 15.39 15.40
CA PHE A 217 -12.73 15.69 15.52
C PHE A 217 -13.24 16.49 14.32
N LYS A 218 -12.53 17.55 13.90
CA LYS A 218 -12.84 18.33 12.68
C LYS A 218 -12.87 17.48 11.42
N LEU A 219 -12.01 16.46 11.32
CA LEU A 219 -12.06 15.54 10.17
C LEU A 219 -13.32 14.67 10.19
N ALA A 220 -13.76 14.22 11.37
CA ALA A 220 -15.04 13.52 11.54
C ALA A 220 -16.26 14.44 11.29
N GLU A 221 -16.19 15.73 11.67
CA GLU A 221 -17.21 16.72 11.29
C GLU A 221 -17.34 16.84 9.76
N LYS A 222 -16.22 16.79 9.00
CA LYS A 222 -16.27 16.80 7.53
C LYS A 222 -16.79 15.50 6.92
N ALA A 223 -16.74 14.38 7.63
CA ALA A 223 -17.51 13.18 7.28
C ALA A 223 -19.02 13.44 7.47
N ASN A 224 -19.42 13.95 8.64
CA ASN A 224 -20.84 14.22 8.93
C ASN A 224 -21.47 15.29 8.03
N GLU A 225 -20.70 16.28 7.57
CA GLU A 225 -21.17 17.35 6.66
C GLU A 225 -21.22 16.94 5.18
N GLY A 226 -20.27 16.12 4.72
CA GLY A 226 -20.01 15.93 3.28
C GLY A 226 -19.63 14.50 2.87
N GLY A 227 -19.83 13.53 3.77
CA GLY A 227 -19.46 12.13 3.58
C GLY A 227 -17.99 11.93 3.21
N SER A 228 -17.74 10.91 2.41
CA SER A 228 -16.39 10.60 1.92
C SER A 228 -15.78 11.75 1.10
N HIS A 229 -16.58 12.54 0.36
CA HIS A 229 -16.09 13.68 -0.39
C HIS A 229 -15.55 14.79 0.51
N GLY A 230 -16.27 15.11 1.61
CA GLY A 230 -15.83 16.08 2.61
C GLY A 230 -14.52 15.67 3.29
N VAL A 231 -14.38 14.38 3.63
CA VAL A 231 -13.13 13.81 4.18
C VAL A 231 -11.99 13.86 3.17
N ILE A 232 -12.23 13.48 1.92
CA ILE A 232 -11.22 13.45 0.85
C ILE A 232 -10.69 14.86 0.55
N GLU A 233 -11.57 15.86 0.36
CA GLU A 233 -11.15 17.24 0.09
C GLU A 233 -10.50 17.89 1.32
N HIS A 234 -10.91 17.55 2.55
CA HIS A 234 -10.19 17.97 3.75
C HIS A 234 -8.77 17.38 3.78
N ILE A 235 -8.62 16.06 3.66
CA ILE A 235 -7.31 15.38 3.69
C ILE A 235 -6.37 15.94 2.63
N LYS A 236 -6.86 16.09 1.40
CA LYS A 236 -6.15 16.67 0.24
C LYS A 236 -5.69 18.12 0.44
N SER A 237 -6.35 18.88 1.32
CA SER A 237 -6.05 20.30 1.55
C SER A 237 -5.31 20.60 2.86
N SER A 238 -5.41 19.73 3.87
CA SER A 238 -4.75 19.91 5.18
C SER A 238 -3.57 18.96 5.43
N VAL A 239 -3.60 17.72 4.93
CA VAL A 239 -2.61 16.69 5.29
C VAL A 239 -1.41 16.69 4.31
N PRO A 240 -0.19 17.03 4.75
CA PRO A 240 0.98 17.17 3.87
C PRO A 240 1.29 15.89 3.08
N GLY A 241 1.14 15.93 1.76
CA GLY A 241 1.51 14.82 0.88
C GLY A 241 0.49 13.68 0.78
N LEU A 242 -0.70 13.84 1.35
CA LEU A 242 -1.88 13.09 0.89
C LEU A 242 -2.58 13.85 -0.25
N ALA A 243 -3.26 13.09 -1.11
CA ALA A 243 -4.10 13.59 -2.18
C ALA A 243 -5.41 12.77 -2.18
N VAL A 244 -6.18 12.83 -3.26
CA VAL A 244 -7.45 12.08 -3.42
C VAL A 244 -7.30 10.61 -2.98
N THR A 245 -6.31 9.90 -3.51
CA THR A 245 -6.04 8.48 -3.16
C THR A 245 -5.62 8.24 -1.71
N GLY A 246 -5.06 9.24 -1.03
CA GLY A 246 -4.84 9.17 0.43
C GLY A 246 -6.16 9.23 1.20
N GLY A 247 -7.05 10.15 0.81
CA GLY A 247 -8.40 10.24 1.37
C GLY A 247 -9.25 9.01 1.07
N GLU A 248 -9.18 8.47 -0.14
CA GLU A 248 -9.88 7.23 -0.55
C GLU A 248 -9.49 6.03 0.33
N ILE A 249 -8.18 5.79 0.50
CA ILE A 249 -7.65 4.69 1.34
C ILE A 249 -8.04 4.89 2.82
N PHE A 250 -8.05 6.13 3.30
CA PHE A 250 -8.51 6.46 4.64
C PHE A 250 -10.01 6.14 4.81
N CYS A 251 -10.87 6.72 3.97
CA CYS A 251 -12.33 6.50 3.98
C CYS A 251 -12.70 5.01 3.91
N ARG A 252 -12.01 4.23 3.07
CA ARG A 252 -12.27 2.80 2.89
C ARG A 252 -12.07 1.97 4.16
N ARG A 253 -11.11 2.30 5.02
CA ARG A 253 -10.89 1.56 6.28
C ARG A 253 -11.54 2.19 7.51
N ILE A 254 -11.57 3.52 7.58
CA ILE A 254 -12.05 4.23 8.78
C ILE A 254 -13.54 4.00 9.05
N GLN A 255 -14.35 3.64 8.05
CA GLN A 255 -15.78 3.36 8.23
C GLN A 255 -16.07 2.26 9.27
N CYS A 256 -15.12 1.36 9.57
CA CYS A 256 -15.20 0.35 10.63
C CYS A 256 -14.95 0.88 12.06
N VAL A 257 -14.61 2.16 12.24
CA VAL A 257 -14.27 2.77 13.53
C VAL A 257 -15.46 3.56 14.08
N ASP A 258 -15.68 3.46 15.38
CA ASP A 258 -16.78 4.16 16.07
C ASP A 258 -16.73 5.68 15.82
N GLY A 259 -17.89 6.26 15.55
CA GLY A 259 -18.03 7.68 15.16
C GLY A 259 -17.80 7.98 13.67
N TRP A 260 -17.39 7.01 12.85
CA TRP A 260 -17.18 7.18 11.41
C TRP A 260 -18.15 6.40 10.52
N ARG A 261 -18.82 5.36 11.06
CA ARG A 261 -19.76 4.50 10.32
C ARG A 261 -20.80 5.32 9.54
N ASP A 262 -21.68 6.01 10.24
CA ASP A 262 -22.93 6.54 9.66
C ASP A 262 -22.69 7.61 8.58
N ALA A 263 -21.51 8.22 8.58
CA ALA A 263 -21.08 9.24 7.61
C ALA A 263 -20.39 8.68 6.36
N LEU A 264 -19.91 7.42 6.40
CA LEU A 264 -19.09 6.82 5.34
C LEU A 264 -19.59 5.46 4.85
N TRP A 265 -20.48 4.79 5.59
CA TRP A 265 -20.94 3.44 5.27
C TRP A 265 -22.07 3.43 4.22
N PRO A 266 -21.98 2.67 3.11
CA PRO A 266 -20.80 1.94 2.60
C PRO A 266 -19.96 2.76 1.62
N PHE A 267 -18.65 2.87 1.85
CA PHE A 267 -17.71 3.53 0.92
C PHE A 267 -16.70 2.56 0.32
N ALA A 268 -16.60 2.56 -1.00
CA ALA A 268 -15.54 1.93 -1.77
C ALA A 268 -15.04 2.90 -2.84
N ASP A 269 -13.72 3.04 -2.97
CA ASP A 269 -13.10 3.75 -4.09
C ASP A 269 -13.09 2.91 -5.37
N SER A 270 -12.88 3.57 -6.50
CA SER A 270 -12.87 2.94 -7.83
C SER A 270 -11.84 1.81 -7.94
N LYS A 271 -10.64 1.97 -7.38
CA LYS A 271 -9.57 0.97 -7.45
C LYS A 271 -9.92 -0.30 -6.68
N ALA A 272 -10.57 -0.17 -5.53
CA ALA A 272 -11.06 -1.31 -4.76
C ALA A 272 -12.25 -2.01 -5.46
N MET A 273 -13.19 -1.25 -6.04
CA MET A 273 -14.30 -1.80 -6.82
C MET A 273 -13.85 -2.50 -8.11
N ASP A 274 -12.88 -1.92 -8.82
CA ASP A 274 -12.25 -2.57 -9.98
C ASP A 274 -11.52 -3.85 -9.59
N ALA A 275 -10.93 -3.91 -8.39
CA ALA A 275 -10.34 -5.15 -7.89
C ALA A 275 -11.38 -6.23 -7.59
N MET A 276 -12.54 -5.89 -7.00
CA MET A 276 -13.67 -6.83 -6.81
C MET A 276 -14.14 -7.40 -8.16
N ARG A 277 -14.34 -6.53 -9.16
CA ARG A 277 -14.68 -6.95 -10.53
C ARG A 277 -13.58 -7.81 -11.17
N THR A 278 -12.31 -7.48 -10.96
CA THR A 278 -11.16 -8.23 -11.50
C THR A 278 -11.07 -9.65 -10.93
N ILE A 279 -11.38 -9.86 -9.64
CA ILE A 279 -11.42 -11.22 -9.06
C ILE A 279 -12.68 -12.02 -9.44
N GLY A 280 -13.66 -11.41 -10.14
CA GLY A 280 -14.87 -12.09 -10.61
C GLY A 280 -16.14 -11.81 -9.80
N VAL A 281 -16.09 -10.92 -8.81
CA VAL A 281 -17.28 -10.45 -8.10
C VAL A 281 -17.87 -9.26 -8.87
N SER A 282 -18.83 -9.55 -9.74
CA SER A 282 -19.51 -8.56 -10.57
C SER A 282 -20.42 -7.64 -9.75
N VAL A 283 -19.87 -6.52 -9.30
CA VAL A 283 -20.58 -5.42 -8.63
C VAL A 283 -20.25 -4.08 -9.28
N ASP A 284 -21.26 -3.22 -9.42
CA ASP A 284 -21.18 -1.89 -10.00
C ASP A 284 -20.71 -0.85 -8.96
N ASP A 285 -21.34 -0.85 -7.78
CA ASP A 285 -21.12 0.11 -6.70
C ASP A 285 -21.05 -0.52 -5.28
N ALA A 286 -20.80 0.33 -4.27
CA ALA A 286 -20.64 -0.04 -2.88
C ALA A 286 -21.94 -0.55 -2.21
N GLU A 287 -23.11 -0.07 -2.62
CA GLU A 287 -24.39 -0.52 -2.07
C GLU A 287 -24.77 -1.90 -2.60
N GLN A 288 -24.47 -2.16 -3.88
CA GLN A 288 -24.58 -3.51 -4.44
C GLN A 288 -23.60 -4.48 -3.76
N LEU A 289 -22.34 -4.09 -3.52
CA LEU A 289 -21.39 -4.95 -2.81
C LEU A 289 -21.83 -5.25 -1.37
N ARG A 290 -22.33 -4.26 -0.62
CA ARG A 290 -22.95 -4.46 0.70
C ARG A 290 -24.12 -5.44 0.63
N THR A 291 -25.00 -5.28 -0.35
CA THR A 291 -26.19 -6.13 -0.55
C THR A 291 -25.79 -7.58 -0.88
N VAL A 292 -24.85 -7.77 -1.81
CA VAL A 292 -24.33 -9.09 -2.19
C VAL A 292 -23.63 -9.76 -1.00
N LEU A 293 -22.81 -9.03 -0.22
CA LEU A 293 -22.21 -9.56 1.00
C LEU A 293 -23.25 -9.97 2.05
N GLY A 294 -24.37 -9.24 2.17
CA GLY A 294 -25.46 -9.61 3.07
C GLY A 294 -26.18 -10.92 2.69
N HIS A 295 -26.30 -11.22 1.40
CA HIS A 295 -27.07 -12.38 0.90
C HIS A 295 -26.22 -13.61 0.53
N GLU A 296 -25.03 -13.42 -0.03
CA GLU A 296 -24.19 -14.50 -0.57
C GLU A 296 -23.16 -15.03 0.45
N THR A 297 -22.86 -14.26 1.51
CA THR A 297 -21.90 -14.71 2.54
C THR A 297 -22.54 -15.77 3.43
N ASP A 298 -21.90 -16.94 3.48
CA ASP A 298 -22.19 -18.02 4.41
C ASP A 298 -21.44 -17.72 5.71
N TRP A 299 -22.10 -16.99 6.60
CA TRP A 299 -21.51 -16.49 7.85
C TRP A 299 -21.07 -17.61 8.80
N ASP A 300 -21.71 -18.79 8.72
CA ASP A 300 -21.32 -19.99 9.48
C ASP A 300 -19.99 -20.57 8.96
N LYS A 301 -19.75 -20.54 7.64
CA LYS A 301 -18.44 -20.89 7.05
C LYS A 301 -17.37 -19.81 7.27
N VAL A 302 -17.71 -18.53 7.08
CA VAL A 302 -16.73 -17.43 7.17
C VAL A 302 -16.21 -17.27 8.59
N GLY A 303 -17.09 -17.31 9.60
CA GLY A 303 -16.77 -17.46 11.04
C GLY A 303 -15.62 -16.61 11.59
N ASP A 304 -14.39 -17.07 11.39
CA ASP A 304 -13.15 -16.34 11.64
C ASP A 304 -12.50 -15.90 10.34
N MET A 305 -12.50 -14.60 10.06
CA MET A 305 -11.81 -14.04 8.88
C MET A 305 -10.27 -14.14 8.95
N GLY A 306 -9.68 -14.62 10.05
CA GLY A 306 -8.22 -14.71 10.22
C GLY A 306 -7.60 -13.39 10.71
N LEU A 307 -8.40 -12.58 11.42
CA LEU A 307 -7.93 -11.34 12.06
C LEU A 307 -7.40 -11.64 13.47
N GLN A 308 -6.36 -10.91 13.89
CA GLN A 308 -5.67 -11.12 15.16
C GLN A 308 -6.55 -10.84 16.40
N GLU A 309 -7.60 -10.02 16.26
CA GLU A 309 -8.43 -9.54 17.36
C GLU A 309 -9.53 -10.53 17.79
N ARG A 310 -9.10 -11.65 18.36
CA ARG A 310 -9.98 -12.60 19.06
C ARG A 310 -9.95 -12.36 20.57
N ASN A 311 -10.89 -11.54 21.07
CA ASN A 311 -11.39 -11.67 22.45
C ASN A 311 -12.75 -11.00 22.75
N SER A 312 -13.42 -10.37 21.77
CA SER A 312 -14.80 -9.89 21.92
C SER A 312 -15.80 -11.06 21.97
N ASN A 313 -16.02 -11.59 23.18
CA ASN A 313 -17.05 -12.53 23.63
C ASN A 313 -17.76 -13.39 22.55
N LYS A 314 -17.36 -14.67 22.46
CA LYS A 314 -18.08 -15.75 21.75
C LYS A 314 -19.48 -16.09 22.30
N ALA A 315 -20.07 -15.23 23.12
CA ALA A 315 -21.19 -15.52 24.02
C ALA A 315 -22.54 -14.93 23.57
N GLN A 316 -22.76 -14.74 22.26
CA GLN A 316 -24.03 -14.20 21.74
C GLN A 316 -24.41 -14.67 20.32
N LEU A 317 -24.05 -15.92 19.95
CA LEU A 317 -24.40 -16.52 18.65
C LEU A 317 -25.80 -17.16 18.62
N VAL A 318 -26.85 -16.33 18.71
CA VAL A 318 -28.23 -16.67 18.27
C VAL A 318 -28.92 -15.39 17.74
N GLN A 319 -28.41 -14.86 16.62
CA GLN A 319 -29.04 -13.77 15.85
C GLN A 319 -28.39 -13.67 14.47
N GLU A 320 -28.99 -12.89 13.57
CA GLU A 320 -28.41 -12.52 12.27
C GLU A 320 -27.06 -11.80 12.45
N PRO A 321 -26.15 -11.85 11.46
CA PRO A 321 -24.88 -11.12 11.51
C PRO A 321 -25.15 -9.62 11.69
N GLY A 322 -24.77 -9.08 12.84
CA GLY A 322 -24.97 -7.67 13.15
C GLY A 322 -24.28 -6.77 12.11
N GLU A 323 -24.83 -5.59 11.85
CA GLU A 323 -24.34 -4.67 10.81
C GLU A 323 -22.82 -4.40 10.88
N ALA A 324 -22.25 -4.37 12.09
CA ALA A 324 -20.81 -4.25 12.32
C ALA A 324 -19.98 -5.40 11.69
N GLN A 325 -20.50 -6.63 11.66
CA GLN A 325 -19.85 -7.79 11.04
C GLN A 325 -19.90 -7.70 9.51
N VAL A 326 -21.05 -7.28 8.94
CA VAL A 326 -21.19 -7.03 7.50
C VAL A 326 -20.26 -5.91 7.05
N GLN A 327 -20.18 -4.83 7.83
CA GLN A 327 -19.24 -3.72 7.59
C GLN A 327 -17.77 -4.15 7.66
N LEU A 328 -17.40 -4.93 8.68
CA LEU A 328 -16.04 -5.45 8.79
C LEU A 328 -15.66 -6.35 7.61
N ALA A 329 -16.56 -7.27 7.23
CA ALA A 329 -16.37 -8.13 6.06
C ALA A 329 -16.27 -7.34 4.76
N PHE A 330 -17.06 -6.27 4.58
CA PHE A 330 -16.99 -5.39 3.42
C PHE A 330 -15.61 -4.75 3.25
N VAL A 331 -15.05 -4.16 4.32
CA VAL A 331 -13.70 -3.57 4.27
C VAL A 331 -12.63 -4.65 4.06
N VAL A 332 -12.76 -5.81 4.72
CA VAL A 332 -11.84 -6.95 4.54
C VAL A 332 -11.87 -7.46 3.10
N ALA A 333 -13.05 -7.59 2.47
CA ALA A 333 -13.20 -8.01 1.08
C ALA A 333 -12.52 -7.03 0.12
N LEU A 334 -12.75 -5.72 0.27
CA LEU A 334 -12.14 -4.69 -0.57
C LEU A 334 -10.60 -4.69 -0.47
N GLU A 335 -10.04 -4.70 0.75
CA GLU A 335 -8.58 -4.74 0.94
C GLU A 335 -7.96 -6.04 0.38
N ARG A 336 -8.68 -7.17 0.49
CA ARG A 336 -8.19 -8.47 0.00
C ARG A 336 -8.28 -8.63 -1.51
N ALA A 337 -9.34 -8.13 -2.15
CA ALA A 337 -9.43 -8.09 -3.60
C ALA A 337 -8.34 -7.19 -4.17
N LEU A 338 -8.17 -5.99 -3.60
CA LEU A 338 -7.11 -5.04 -3.97
C LEU A 338 -5.72 -5.66 -3.78
N GLY A 339 -5.46 -6.30 -2.64
CA GLY A 339 -4.22 -7.02 -2.36
C GLY A 339 -3.96 -8.16 -3.36
N CYS A 340 -4.97 -8.97 -3.68
CA CYS A 340 -4.85 -10.06 -4.65
C CYS A 340 -4.47 -9.58 -6.05
N VAL A 341 -5.04 -8.44 -6.50
CA VAL A 341 -4.68 -7.81 -7.78
C VAL A 341 -3.26 -7.23 -7.73
N LEU A 342 -2.84 -6.64 -6.61
CA LEU A 342 -1.49 -6.10 -6.44
C LEU A 342 -0.40 -7.17 -6.32
N GLU A 343 -0.72 -8.34 -5.75
CA GLU A 343 0.15 -9.52 -5.72
C GLU A 343 0.14 -10.30 -7.04
N GLY A 344 -0.80 -10.01 -7.95
CA GLY A 344 -0.96 -10.68 -9.25
C GLY A 344 -1.64 -12.06 -9.22
N LYS A 345 -2.14 -12.50 -8.05
CA LYS A 345 -2.55 -13.90 -7.77
C LYS A 345 -4.04 -14.19 -8.08
N VAL A 346 -4.61 -13.46 -9.04
CA VAL A 346 -6.05 -13.46 -9.33
C VAL A 346 -6.55 -14.82 -9.83
N ALA A 347 -5.78 -15.46 -10.71
CA ALA A 347 -6.16 -16.76 -11.27
C ALA A 347 -6.08 -17.87 -10.21
N GLU A 348 -5.03 -17.83 -9.36
CA GLU A 348 -4.82 -18.78 -8.29
C GLU A 348 -5.85 -18.63 -7.17
N LEU A 349 -6.33 -17.40 -6.88
CA LEU A 349 -7.46 -17.17 -5.98
C LEU A 349 -8.76 -17.71 -6.56
N GLN A 350 -9.00 -17.54 -7.87
CA GLN A 350 -10.19 -18.07 -8.55
C GLN A 350 -10.20 -19.61 -8.58
N GLU A 351 -9.05 -20.26 -8.82
CA GLU A 351 -8.91 -21.71 -8.75
C GLU A 351 -9.12 -22.24 -7.32
N ALA A 352 -8.52 -21.57 -6.32
CA ALA A 352 -8.66 -21.96 -4.92
C ALA A 352 -10.09 -21.76 -4.39
N ALA A 353 -10.78 -20.69 -4.80
CA ALA A 353 -12.18 -20.46 -4.46
C ALA A 353 -13.14 -21.46 -5.14
N ALA A 354 -12.83 -21.92 -6.35
CA ALA A 354 -13.63 -22.94 -7.04
C ALA A 354 -13.51 -24.33 -6.38
N ALA A 355 -12.40 -24.58 -5.67
CA ALA A 355 -12.07 -25.84 -5.00
C ALA A 355 -12.46 -25.89 -3.50
N ALA A 356 -13.09 -24.82 -2.98
CA ALA A 356 -13.51 -24.67 -1.58
C ALA A 356 -15.05 -24.78 -1.41
#